data_AF-A0A1E5IUI5-F1
#
_entry.id   AF-A0A1E5IUI5-F1
#
_cell.length_a   1.000
_cell.length_b   1.000
_cell.length_c   1.000
_cell.angle_alpha   90.00
_cell.angle_beta   90.00
_cell.angle_gamma   90.00
#
_symmetry.space_group_name_H-M   'P 1'
#
loop_
_entity.id
_entity.type
_entity.pdbx_description
1 polymer ?
#
loop_
_entity_poly.entity_id
_entity_poly.type
_entity_poly.pdbx_seq_one_letter_code
_entity_poly.pdbx_strand_id
1 'polypeptide(L)' 'MELKFEKVFNEIQELIEDYCTDEDKADDLFHRLTEHDFTANCHDEDLLELIKDDKEFSNEIRKLYRLSKGMAKNEK' A
#
# COMPACT_ATOMS: atom_id res chain seq x y z
N MET A 1 -10.60 0.92 22.10
CA MET A 1 -10.92 -0.02 21.01
C MET A 1 -10.25 0.58 19.80
N GLU A 2 -9.00 0.20 19.53
CA GLU A 2 -8.29 0.67 18.33
C GLU A 2 -9.15 0.28 17.14
N LEU A 3 -9.65 1.30 16.45
CA LEU A 3 -10.44 1.14 15.24
C LEU A 3 -9.53 0.42 14.25
N LYS A 4 -9.88 -0.84 13.93
CA LYS A 4 -9.13 -1.65 12.95
C LYS A 4 -8.96 -0.92 11.61
N PHE A 5 -9.85 0.04 11.35
CA PHE A 5 -9.95 0.89 10.17
C PHE A 5 -8.66 1.59 9.74
N GLU A 6 -7.78 1.97 10.67
CA GLU A 6 -6.53 2.64 10.28
C GLU A 6 -5.44 1.64 9.88
N LYS A 7 -5.65 0.34 10.06
CA LYS A 7 -4.56 -0.63 9.97
C LYS A 7 -4.11 -0.91 8.54
N VAL A 8 -5.03 -1.12 7.60
CA VAL A 8 -4.66 -1.43 6.21
C VAL A 8 -4.05 -0.20 5.54
N PHE A 9 -4.67 0.96 5.72
CA PHE A 9 -4.17 2.22 5.18
C PHE A 9 -2.77 2.54 5.75
N ASN A 10 -2.61 2.52 7.08
CA ASN A 10 -1.32 2.84 7.71
C ASN A 10 -0.23 1.83 7.33
N GLU A 11 -0.52 0.53 7.30
CA GLU A 11 0.48 -0.48 6.89
C GLU A 11 0.96 -0.24 5.46
N ILE A 12 0.08 0.18 4.55
CA ILE A 12 0.47 0.47 3.15
C ILE A 12 1.19 1.81 3.06
N GLN A 13 0.74 2.81 3.80
CA GLN A 13 1.41 4.10 3.88
C GLN A 13 2.86 3.92 4.38
N GLU A 14 3.07 3.24 5.50
CA GLU A 14 4.40 2.94 6.03
C GLU A 14 5.26 2.19 5.00
N LEU A 15 4.70 1.25 4.23
CA LEU A 15 5.43 0.58 3.17
C LEU A 15 5.88 1.52 2.05
N ILE A 16 5.07 2.51 1.70
CA ILE A 16 5.41 3.49 0.68
C ILE A 16 6.48 4.45 1.23
N GLU A 17 6.32 4.99 2.45
CA GLU A 17 7.30 5.92 3.06
C GLU A 17 8.66 5.25 3.26
N ASP A 18 8.68 4.02 3.77
CA ASP A 18 9.93 3.37 4.18
C ASP A 18 10.68 2.69 3.02
N TYR A 19 9.96 2.22 1.98
CA TYR A 19 10.53 1.36 0.95
C TYR A 19 10.40 1.90 -0.48
N CYS A 20 9.62 2.95 -0.72
CA CYS A 20 9.58 3.62 -2.02
C CYS A 20 10.67 4.70 -2.07
N THR A 21 11.78 4.40 -2.74
CA THR A 21 12.91 5.34 -2.85
C THR A 21 12.73 6.43 -3.92
N ASP A 22 11.67 6.31 -4.73
CA ASP A 22 11.33 7.24 -5.80
C ASP A 22 10.21 8.14 -5.30
N GLU A 23 10.53 9.42 -5.05
CA GLU A 23 9.60 10.38 -4.44
C GLU A 23 8.37 10.64 -5.32
N ASP A 24 8.56 10.81 -6.64
CA ASP A 24 7.45 11.04 -7.57
C ASP A 24 6.49 9.84 -7.58
N LYS A 25 7.05 8.63 -7.51
CA LYS A 25 6.27 7.39 -7.43
C LYS A 25 5.62 7.20 -6.06
N ALA A 26 6.29 7.58 -4.98
CA ALA A 26 5.73 7.53 -3.64
C ALA A 26 4.49 8.42 -3.57
N ASP A 27 4.58 9.64 -4.08
CA ASP A 27 3.46 10.59 -4.16
C ASP A 27 2.29 10.04 -4.99
N ASP A 28 2.56 9.42 -6.15
CA ASP A 28 1.51 8.75 -6.96
C ASP A 28 0.82 7.62 -6.18
N LEU A 29 1.61 6.77 -5.51
CA LEU A 29 1.07 5.67 -4.71
C LEU A 29 0.26 6.18 -3.51
N PHE A 30 0.70 7.26 -2.86
CA PHE A 30 -0.05 7.89 -1.78
C PHE A 30 -1.37 8.48 -2.25
N HIS A 31 -1.35 9.17 -3.39
CA HIS A 31 -2.54 9.73 -3.98
C HIS A 31 -3.57 8.63 -4.26
N ARG A 32 -3.14 7.56 -4.93
CA ARG A 32 -3.99 6.41 -5.26
C ARG A 32 -4.52 5.70 -4.01
N LEU A 33 -3.69 5.53 -2.97
CA LEU A 33 -4.11 4.94 -1.70
C LEU A 33 -5.23 5.77 -1.05
N THR A 34 -5.09 7.10 -1.08
CA THR A 34 -6.09 8.04 -0.54
C THR A 34 -7.38 8.03 -1.34
N GLU A 35 -7.30 7.96 -2.68
CA GLU A 35 -8.48 7.81 -3.54
C GLU A 35 -9.23 6.50 -3.27
N HIS A 36 -8.49 5.40 -3.07
CA HIS A 36 -9.07 4.11 -2.72
C HIS A 36 -9.72 4.13 -1.33
N ASP A 37 -9.11 4.78 -0.34
CA ASP A 37 -9.70 4.92 1.01
C ASP A 37 -10.99 5.76 0.99
N PHE A 38 -10.97 6.86 0.23
CA PHE A 38 -12.16 7.69 0.04
C PHE A 38 -13.28 6.91 -0.66
N THR A 39 -12.94 6.10 -1.67
CA THR A 39 -13.90 5.25 -2.41
C THR A 39 -14.44 4.12 -1.55
N ALA A 40 -13.59 3.53 -0.71
CA ALA A 40 -13.97 2.55 0.31
C ALA A 40 -14.83 3.15 1.43
N ASN A 41 -15.07 4.47 1.40
CA ASN A 41 -15.77 5.21 2.45
C ASN A 41 -15.17 4.90 3.83
N CYS A 42 -13.84 4.82 3.89
CA CYS A 42 -13.15 4.51 5.12
C CYS A 42 -13.60 3.17 5.75
N HIS A 43 -13.59 2.09 4.95
CA HIS A 43 -13.73 0.71 5.41
C HIS A 43 -12.55 -0.16 4.94
N ASP A 44 -11.85 -0.84 5.86
CA ASP A 44 -10.67 -1.66 5.53
C ASP A 44 -10.95 -2.77 4.52
N GLU A 45 -12.08 -3.46 4.67
CA GLU A 45 -12.42 -4.61 3.82
C GLU A 45 -12.61 -4.15 2.39
N ASP A 46 -13.34 -3.05 2.20
CA ASP A 46 -13.57 -2.42 0.89
C ASP A 46 -12.28 -1.82 0.32
N LEU A 47 -11.46 -1.16 1.14
CA LEU A 47 -10.14 -0.65 0.75
C LEU A 47 -9.26 -1.79 0.24
N LEU A 48 -9.22 -2.90 0.96
CA LEU A 48 -8.43 -4.07 0.59
C LEU A 48 -8.97 -4.74 -0.68
N GLU A 49 -10.28 -4.71 -0.93
CA GLU A 49 -10.87 -5.16 -2.19
C GLU A 49 -10.50 -4.25 -3.36
N LEU A 50 -10.60 -2.93 -3.20
CA LEU A 50 -10.21 -1.95 -4.23
C LEU A 50 -8.72 -2.07 -4.59
N ILE A 51 -7.85 -2.21 -3.59
CA ILE A 51 -6.41 -2.41 -3.78
C ILE A 51 -6.13 -3.73 -4.50
N LYS A 52 -6.92 -4.78 -4.27
CA LYS A 52 -6.76 -6.06 -4.99
C LYS A 52 -7.24 -5.98 -6.43
N ASP A 53 -8.28 -5.20 -6.70
CA ASP A 53 -8.81 -4.99 -8.04
C ASP A 53 -7.84 -4.17 -8.91
N ASP A 54 -7.22 -3.16 -8.30
CA ASP A 54 -6.14 -2.38 -8.91
C ASP A 54 -4.83 -3.18 -8.98
N LYS A 55 -4.69 -3.99 -10.03
CA LYS A 55 -3.54 -4.89 -10.22
C LYS A 55 -2.19 -4.19 -10.25
N GLU A 56 -2.14 -2.96 -10.77
CA GLU A 56 -0.88 -2.21 -10.86
C GLU A 56 -0.46 -1.76 -9.47
N PHE A 57 -1.37 -1.09 -8.75
CA PHE A 57 -1.14 -0.66 -7.37
C PHE A 57 -0.83 -1.85 -6.47
N SER A 58 -1.64 -2.92 -6.53
CA SER A 58 -1.43 -4.16 -5.77
C SER A 58 -0.04 -4.75 -5.99
N ASN A 59 0.46 -4.73 -7.23
CA ASN A 59 1.79 -5.24 -7.55
C ASN A 59 2.89 -4.37 -6.99
N GLU A 60 2.75 -3.04 -7.02
CA GLU A 60 3.71 -2.12 -6.41
C GLU A 60 3.75 -2.29 -4.89
N ILE A 61 2.60 -2.33 -4.21
CA ILE A 61 2.54 -2.59 -2.77
C ILE A 61 3.15 -3.95 -2.42
N ARG A 62 2.91 -4.99 -3.23
CA ARG A 62 3.56 -6.30 -3.03
C ARG A 62 5.07 -6.25 -3.23
N LYS A 63 5.59 -5.43 -4.15
CA LYS A 63 7.04 -5.24 -4.31
C LYS A 63 7.62 -4.58 -3.07
N LEU A 64 7.02 -3.48 -2.61
CA LEU A 64 7.42 -2.78 -1.38
C LEU A 64 7.36 -3.71 -0.16
N TYR A 65 6.30 -4.51 -0.04
CA TYR A 65 6.19 -5.53 1.02
C TYR A 65 7.28 -6.61 0.95
N ARG A 66 7.68 -7.04 -0.25
CA ARG A 66 8.80 -7.99 -0.39
C ARG A 66 10.12 -7.35 0.01
N LEU A 67 10.33 -6.08 -0.34
CA LEU A 67 11.49 -5.31 0.11
C LEU A 67 11.51 -5.19 1.63
N SER A 68 10.37 -4.89 2.27
CA SER A 68 10.26 -4.77 3.72
C SER A 68 10.51 -6.05 4.48
N LYS A 69 10.15 -7.19 3.89
CA LYS A 69 10.47 -8.50 4.46
C LYS A 69 11.89 -8.98 4.16
N GLY A 70 12.72 -8.17 3.50
CA GLY A 70 14.05 -8.59 3.05
C GLY A 70 13.99 -9.78 2.08
N MET A 71 12.84 -10.01 1.45
CA MET A 71 12.63 -11.01 0.40
C MET A 71 13.08 -10.49 -0.98
N ALA A 72 13.87 -9.41 -1.01
CA ALA A 72 14.75 -9.10 -2.12
C ALA A 72 15.75 -10.26 -2.24
N LYS A 73 15.35 -11.31 -2.96
CA LYS A 73 16.23 -12.44 -3.25
C LYS A 73 17.50 -11.85 -3.83
N ASN A 74 18.61 -12.11 -3.13
CA ASN A 74 19.91 -12.23 -3.76
C ASN A 74 19.76 -13.27 -4.90
N GLU A 75 19.35 -12.83 -6.08
CA GLU A 75 19.62 -13.55 -7.32
C GLU A 75 21.08 -13.21 -7.66
N LYS A 76 21.99 -14.00 -7.08
CA LYS A 76 23.36 -14.17 -7.57
C LYS A 76 23.42 -15.38 -8.48
#